data_AF-X1H6R7-F1
#
_entry.id   AF-X1H6R7-F1
#
_cell.length_a   1.000
_cell.length_b   1.000
_cell.length_c   1.000
_cell.angle_alpha   90.00
_cell.angle_beta   90.00
_cell.angle_gamma   90.00
#
_symmetry.space_group_name_H-M   'P 1'
#
loop_
_entity.id
_entity.type
_entity.pdbx_description
1 polymer ?
#
loop_
_entity_poly.entity_id
_entity_poly.type
_entity_poly.pdbx_seq_one_letter_code
_entity_poly.pdbx_strand_id
1 'polypeptide(L)'
;QAEAMAVFAISQSSKKRLSDNILEEWRKMAAGKREAWGDTFTRLIMNFWKKYRTIAPIALDYSIEETELEFRVKWVLLRQYIDKSIPEVVKEVETFLIKKEDILKMPKPIYITISDEENTEFVAPYILFEV
;
A
#
# COMPACT_ATOMS: atom_id res chain seq x y z
N GLN A 1 -4.66 25.55 5.80
CA GLN A 1 -3.21 25.36 5.55
C GLN A 1 -2.56 24.45 6.58
N ALA A 2 -2.79 24.64 7.90
CA ALA A 2 -2.18 23.83 8.96
C ALA A 2 -2.41 22.31 8.81
N GLU A 3 -3.64 21.87 8.51
CA GLU A 3 -3.92 20.43 8.34
C GLU A 3 -3.20 19.81 7.14
N ALA A 4 -3.13 20.52 6.01
CA ALA A 4 -2.41 20.04 4.84
C ALA A 4 -0.91 19.86 5.14
N MET A 5 -0.33 20.75 5.95
CA MET A 5 1.06 20.62 6.42
C MET A 5 1.22 19.44 7.38
N ALA A 6 0.24 19.19 8.25
CA ALA A 6 0.25 18.02 9.14
C ALA A 6 0.18 16.71 8.35
N VAL A 7 -0.71 16.62 7.35
CA VAL A 7 -0.83 15.46 6.46
C VAL A 7 0.46 15.24 5.67
N PHE A 8 1.08 16.32 5.17
CA PHE A 8 2.37 16.23 4.51
C PHE A 8 3.46 15.74 5.48
N ALA A 9 3.51 16.26 6.70
CA ALA A 9 4.46 15.79 7.72
C ALA A 9 4.28 14.29 8.04
N ILE A 10 3.03 13.83 8.17
CA ILE A 10 2.68 12.41 8.31
C ILE A 10 3.24 11.63 7.12
N SER A 11 2.96 12.04 5.88
CA SER A 11 3.46 11.34 4.71
C SER A 11 4.98 11.16 4.70
N GLN A 12 5.76 12.15 5.17
CA GLN A 12 7.22 12.04 5.21
C GLN A 12 7.69 11.15 6.36
N SER A 13 7.01 11.14 7.51
CA SER A 13 7.37 10.26 8.62
C SER A 13 7.01 8.80 8.32
N SER A 14 5.87 8.52 7.68
CA SER A 14 5.44 7.16 7.34
C SER A 14 6.37 6.50 6.33
N LYS A 15 6.98 7.25 5.39
CA LYS A 15 7.98 6.70 4.46
C LYS A 15 9.14 5.99 5.16
N LYS A 16 9.53 6.47 6.34
CA LYS A 16 10.64 5.89 7.12
C LYS A 16 10.27 4.58 7.81
N ARG A 17 8.99 4.21 7.78
CA ARG A 17 8.44 3.00 8.40
C ARG A 17 8.15 1.89 7.40
N LEU A 18 8.33 2.17 6.11
CA LEU A 18 8.18 1.17 5.06
C LEU A 18 9.30 0.12 5.22
N SER A 19 8.95 -1.15 5.12
CA SER A 19 9.91 -2.23 5.02
C SER A 19 10.73 -2.09 3.73
N ASP A 20 11.89 -2.76 3.70
CA ASP A 20 12.72 -2.79 2.50
C ASP A 20 11.97 -3.44 1.32
N ASN A 21 11.14 -4.46 1.58
CA ASN A 21 10.32 -5.14 0.56
C ASN A 21 9.31 -4.18 -0.11
N ILE A 22 8.53 -3.43 0.69
CA ILE A 22 7.60 -2.43 0.16
C ILE A 22 8.35 -1.33 -0.59
N LEU A 23 9.47 -0.88 -0.03
CA LEU A 23 10.26 0.21 -0.59
C LEU A 23 10.85 -0.16 -1.96
N GLU A 24 11.29 -1.41 -2.11
CA GLU A 24 11.78 -1.94 -3.38
C GLU A 24 10.67 -1.93 -4.45
N GLU A 25 9.46 -2.40 -4.12
CA GLU A 25 8.33 -2.38 -5.05
C GLU A 25 7.93 -0.96 -5.48
N TRP A 26 7.90 -0.02 -4.53
CA TRP A 26 7.72 1.40 -4.84
C TRP A 26 8.77 1.92 -5.84
N ARG A 27 10.04 1.54 -5.66
CA ARG A 27 11.14 1.94 -6.55
C ARG A 27 11.03 1.29 -7.93
N LYS A 28 10.73 -0.02 -8.00
CA LYS A 28 10.52 -0.75 -9.26
C LYS A 28 9.42 -0.09 -10.08
N MET A 29 8.28 0.24 -9.46
CA MET A 29 7.17 0.92 -10.14
C MET A 29 7.52 2.31 -10.67
N ALA A 30 8.48 3.00 -10.05
CA ALA A 30 8.92 4.33 -10.47
C ALA A 30 10.06 4.28 -11.51
N ALA A 31 10.66 3.11 -11.75
CA ALA A 31 11.72 2.96 -12.73
C ALA A 31 11.25 3.42 -14.13
N GLY A 32 12.04 4.30 -14.76
CA GLY A 32 11.71 4.88 -16.06
C GLY A 32 10.58 5.93 -16.04
N LYS A 33 9.97 6.22 -14.89
CA LYS A 33 8.95 7.28 -14.76
C LYS A 33 9.58 8.60 -14.37
N ARG A 34 8.95 9.70 -14.80
CA ARG A 34 9.37 11.07 -14.46
C ARG A 34 9.20 11.37 -12.96
N GLU A 35 8.19 10.80 -12.35
CA GLU A 35 7.85 11.02 -10.95
C GLU A 35 8.56 10.02 -10.05
N ALA A 36 9.21 10.51 -8.99
CA ALA A 36 9.83 9.64 -8.01
C ALA A 36 8.76 8.89 -7.20
N TRP A 37 9.10 7.69 -6.74
CA TRP A 37 8.18 6.87 -5.93
C TRP A 37 7.68 7.63 -4.69
N GLY A 38 8.54 8.45 -4.07
CA GLY A 38 8.20 9.24 -2.88
C GLY A 38 7.18 10.34 -3.15
N ASP A 39 7.16 10.88 -4.36
CA ASP A 39 6.17 11.88 -4.78
C ASP A 39 4.81 11.21 -5.01
N THR A 40 4.81 10.06 -5.69
CA THR A 40 3.60 9.23 -5.87
C THR A 40 2.99 8.85 -4.53
N PHE A 41 3.80 8.34 -3.60
CA PHE A 41 3.39 7.99 -2.24
C PHE A 41 2.73 9.17 -1.51
N THR A 42 3.38 10.34 -1.56
CA THR A 42 2.89 11.55 -0.89
C THR A 42 1.58 12.03 -1.53
N ARG A 43 1.50 11.97 -2.87
CA ARG A 43 0.32 12.36 -3.63
C ARG A 43 -0.88 11.49 -3.30
N LEU A 44 -0.71 10.18 -3.16
CA LEU A 44 -1.80 9.28 -2.76
C LEU A 44 -2.40 9.66 -1.40
N ILE A 45 -1.55 9.87 -0.38
CA ILE A 45 -2.00 10.33 0.95
C ILE A 45 -2.74 11.67 0.85
N MET A 46 -2.15 12.63 0.13
CA MET A 46 -2.73 13.97 0.00
C MET A 46 -4.06 13.96 -0.74
N ASN A 47 -4.19 13.15 -1.81
CA ASN A 47 -5.42 13.03 -2.58
C ASN A 47 -6.53 12.35 -1.76
N PHE A 48 -6.18 11.28 -1.05
CA PHE A 48 -7.11 10.61 -0.14
C PHE A 48 -7.61 11.57 0.93
N TRP A 49 -6.72 12.29 1.60
CA TRP A 49 -7.10 13.29 2.61
C TRP A 49 -7.99 14.40 2.03
N LYS A 50 -7.70 14.91 0.83
CA LYS A 50 -8.55 15.92 0.18
C LYS A 50 -9.98 15.42 -0.03
N LYS A 51 -10.14 14.14 -0.36
CA LYS A 51 -11.44 13.52 -0.64
C LYS A 51 -12.19 13.12 0.64
N TYR A 52 -11.51 12.46 1.57
CA TYR A 52 -12.15 11.80 2.73
C TYR A 52 -11.89 12.51 4.06
N ARG A 53 -10.99 13.50 4.10
CA ARG A 53 -10.55 14.20 5.33
C ARG A 53 -9.94 13.28 6.39
N THR A 54 -9.45 12.11 5.98
CA THR A 54 -8.71 11.17 6.82
C THR A 54 -7.37 10.80 6.16
N ILE A 55 -6.47 10.15 6.90
CA ILE A 55 -5.24 9.59 6.32
C ILE A 55 -5.55 8.21 5.77
N ALA A 56 -5.17 7.96 4.52
CA ALA A 56 -5.25 6.65 3.90
C ALA A 56 -4.47 5.60 4.73
N PRO A 57 -4.97 4.37 4.86
CA PRO A 57 -4.15 3.26 5.34
C PRO A 57 -2.89 3.10 4.48
N ILE A 58 -1.75 2.86 5.12
CA ILE A 58 -0.45 2.75 4.47
C ILE A 58 0.05 1.32 4.59
N ALA A 59 0.37 0.68 3.48
CA ALA A 59 1.05 -0.62 3.50
C ALA A 59 2.50 -0.41 3.94
N LEU A 60 2.85 -0.93 5.11
CA LEU A 60 4.20 -0.91 5.66
C LEU A 60 5.02 -2.10 5.18
N ASP A 61 4.40 -3.26 5.05
CA ASP A 61 5.05 -4.48 4.59
C ASP A 61 4.06 -5.40 3.88
N TYR A 62 4.59 -6.38 3.15
CA TYR A 62 3.80 -7.47 2.59
C TYR A 62 4.58 -8.79 2.62
N SER A 63 3.87 -9.91 2.65
CA SER A 63 4.42 -11.23 2.36
C SER A 63 3.47 -12.02 1.47
N ILE A 64 4.05 -12.84 0.60
CA ILE A 64 3.31 -13.80 -0.21
C ILE A 64 3.53 -15.17 0.40
N GLU A 65 2.44 -15.82 0.79
CA GLU A 65 2.44 -17.18 1.30
C GLU A 65 1.84 -18.12 0.27
N GLU A 66 2.60 -19.15 -0.08
CA GLU A 66 2.15 -20.21 -0.97
C GLU A 66 1.76 -21.44 -0.14
N THR A 67 0.57 -21.95 -0.38
CA THR A 67 0.09 -23.25 0.12
C THR A 67 0.04 -24.25 -1.03
N GLU A 68 -0.39 -25.48 -0.80
CA GLU A 68 -0.51 -26.49 -1.87
C GLU A 68 -1.41 -26.02 -3.03
N LEU A 69 -2.53 -25.36 -2.71
CA LEU A 69 -3.58 -25.03 -3.68
C LEU A 69 -3.71 -23.53 -4.00
N GLU A 70 -3.16 -22.67 -3.14
CA GLU A 70 -3.52 -21.25 -3.10
C GLU A 70 -2.33 -20.37 -2.75
N PHE A 71 -2.38 -19.13 -3.24
CA PHE A 71 -1.53 -18.03 -2.81
C PHE A 71 -2.32 -17.06 -1.93
N ARG A 72 -1.65 -16.52 -0.91
CA ARG A 72 -2.16 -15.47 -0.01
C ARG A 72 -1.18 -14.32 0.02
N VAL A 73 -1.69 -13.09 -0.01
CA VAL A 73 -0.87 -11.91 0.24
C VAL A 73 -1.29 -11.33 1.59
N LYS A 74 -0.35 -11.32 2.55
CA LYS A 74 -0.52 -10.65 3.83
C LYS A 74 0.06 -9.26 3.74
N TRP A 75 -0.66 -8.29 4.30
CA TRP A 75 -0.28 -6.89 4.33
C TRP A 75 -0.23 -6.39 5.75
N VAL A 76 0.84 -5.69 6.10
CA VAL A 76 0.93 -4.94 7.35
C VAL A 76 0.50 -3.51 7.07
N LEU A 77 -0.65 -3.10 7.60
CA LEU A 77 -1.24 -1.79 7.37
C LEU A 77 -1.10 -0.89 8.58
N LEU A 78 -0.67 0.35 8.34
CA LEU A 78 -0.64 1.44 9.30
C LEU A 78 -1.80 2.40 9.07
N ARG A 79 -2.54 2.71 10.14
CA ARG A 79 -3.50 3.81 10.18
C ARG A 79 -3.01 4.89 11.13
N GLN A 80 -2.95 6.11 10.62
CA GLN A 80 -2.57 7.31 11.36
C GLN A 80 -3.70 8.33 11.29
N TYR A 81 -3.67 9.29 12.21
CA TYR A 81 -4.67 10.34 12.32
C TYR A 81 -3.96 11.70 12.42
N ILE A 82 -4.63 12.76 11.95
CA ILE A 82 -4.13 14.13 12.11
C ILE A 82 -4.17 14.53 13.59
N ASP A 83 -5.21 14.11 14.28
CA ASP A 83 -5.32 14.25 15.73
C ASP A 83 -4.35 13.29 16.43
N LYS A 84 -3.35 13.85 17.09
CA LYS A 84 -2.30 13.12 17.80
C LYS A 84 -2.79 12.45 19.09
N SER A 85 -3.99 12.76 19.56
CA SER A 85 -4.59 12.07 20.69
C SER A 85 -5.11 10.67 20.32
N ILE A 86 -5.35 10.43 19.03
CA ILE A 86 -5.79 9.14 18.52
C ILE A 86 -4.54 8.27 18.28
N PRO A 87 -4.42 7.11 18.95
CA PRO A 87 -3.28 6.23 18.76
C PRO A 87 -3.27 5.67 17.34
N GLU A 88 -2.06 5.51 16.80
CA GLU A 88 -1.86 4.83 15.54
C GLU A 88 -2.20 3.34 15.69
N VAL A 89 -2.69 2.73 14.61
CA VAL A 89 -3.05 1.31 14.59
C VAL A 89 -2.26 0.62 13.50
N VAL A 90 -1.52 -0.44 13.89
CA VAL A 90 -0.90 -1.37 12.95
C VAL A 90 -1.70 -2.66 12.98
N LYS A 91 -2.14 -3.14 11.81
CA LYS A 91 -2.90 -4.39 11.70
C LYS A 91 -2.45 -5.19 10.49
N GLU A 92 -2.55 -6.51 10.60
CA GLU A 92 -2.39 -7.41 9.48
C GLU A 92 -3.72 -7.61 8.77
N VAL A 93 -3.69 -7.66 7.44
CA VAL A 93 -4.83 -7.94 6.58
C VAL A 93 -4.40 -8.90 5.48
N GLU A 94 -5.22 -9.92 5.23
CA GLU A 94 -4.99 -10.86 4.14
C GLU A 94 -5.87 -10.49 2.94
N THR A 95 -5.32 -10.55 1.73
CA THR A 95 -6.14 -10.52 0.52
C THR A 95 -6.90 -11.82 0.35
N PHE A 96 -7.94 -11.80 -0.49
CA PHE A 96 -8.64 -13.01 -0.89
C PHE A 96 -7.68 -14.07 -1.44
N LEU A 97 -7.99 -15.32 -1.12
CA LEU A 97 -7.34 -16.53 -1.61
C LEU A 97 -7.33 -16.56 -3.14
N ILE A 98 -6.14 -16.61 -3.75
CA ILE A 98 -6.01 -16.79 -5.19
C ILE A 98 -5.60 -18.24 -5.47
N LYS A 99 -6.48 -19.01 -6.12
CA LYS A 99 -6.19 -20.40 -6.48
C LYS A 99 -5.07 -20.45 -7.51
N LYS A 100 -4.16 -21.40 -7.37
CA LYS A 100 -3.05 -21.58 -8.33
C LYS A 100 -3.54 -21.81 -9.75
N GLU A 101 -4.59 -22.59 -9.92
CA GLU A 101 -5.19 -22.85 -11.23
C GLU A 101 -5.67 -21.58 -11.93
N ASP A 102 -6.15 -20.60 -11.16
CA ASP A 102 -6.64 -19.33 -11.70
C ASP A 102 -5.47 -18.44 -12.09
N ILE A 103 -4.43 -18.35 -11.24
CA ILE A 103 -3.17 -17.65 -11.56
C ILE A 103 -2.54 -18.19 -12.84
N LEU A 104 -2.49 -19.52 -13.01
CA LEU A 104 -1.88 -20.14 -14.20
C LEU A 104 -2.62 -19.80 -15.50
N LYS A 105 -3.91 -19.46 -15.43
CA LYS A 105 -4.74 -19.07 -16.57
C LYS A 105 -4.75 -17.55 -16.79
N MET A 106 -4.28 -16.76 -15.84
CA MET A 106 -4.27 -15.30 -15.95
C MET A 106 -3.21 -14.82 -16.97
N PRO A 107 -3.52 -13.79 -17.75
CA PRO A 107 -2.53 -13.18 -18.64
C PRO A 107 -1.42 -12.54 -17.80
N LYS A 108 -0.17 -12.90 -18.10
CA LYS A 108 1.02 -12.33 -17.46
C LYS A 108 1.40 -10.98 -18.12
N PRO A 109 1.97 -10.02 -17.37
CA PRO A 109 2.30 -10.05 -15.93
C PRO A 109 1.07 -9.82 -15.02
N ILE A 110 1.10 -10.42 -13.83
CA ILE A 110 0.06 -10.27 -12.81
C ILE A 110 0.54 -9.27 -11.76
N TYR A 111 -0.27 -8.27 -11.43
CA TYR A 111 0.03 -7.31 -10.37
C TYR A 111 -1.00 -7.38 -9.25
N ILE A 112 -0.54 -7.36 -8.01
CA ILE A 112 -1.40 -7.40 -6.82
C ILE A 112 -1.23 -6.11 -6.02
N THR A 113 -2.34 -5.58 -5.52
CA THR A 113 -2.38 -4.47 -4.57
C THR A 113 -3.53 -4.68 -3.58
N ILE A 114 -3.70 -3.76 -2.64
CA ILE A 114 -4.75 -3.82 -1.62
C ILE A 114 -5.63 -2.56 -1.65
N SER A 115 -6.94 -2.77 -1.54
CA SER A 115 -7.98 -1.76 -1.40
C SER A 115 -9.01 -2.22 -0.36
N ASP A 116 -9.88 -1.31 0.09
CA ASP A 116 -11.07 -1.71 0.84
C ASP A 116 -12.20 -2.23 -0.07
N GLU A 117 -13.30 -2.65 0.55
CA GLU A 117 -14.50 -3.18 -0.13
C GLU A 117 -15.17 -2.17 -1.07
N GLU A 118 -14.94 -0.87 -0.83
CA GLU A 118 -15.43 0.21 -1.69
C GLU A 118 -14.43 0.56 -2.81
N ASN A 119 -13.39 -0.26 -3.00
CA ASN A 119 -12.25 -0.01 -3.89
C ASN A 119 -11.51 1.31 -3.59
N THR A 120 -11.54 1.76 -2.34
CA THR A 120 -10.73 2.90 -1.94
C THR A 120 -9.27 2.45 -1.83
N GLU A 121 -8.43 3.08 -2.64
CA GLU A 121 -7.00 2.77 -2.71
C GLU A 121 -6.32 3.03 -1.36
N PHE A 122 -5.59 2.02 -0.87
CA PHE A 122 -4.61 2.22 0.18
C PHE A 122 -3.33 2.78 -0.42
N VAL A 123 -2.47 3.33 0.43
CA VAL A 123 -1.13 3.76 0.01
C VAL A 123 -0.26 2.51 -0.01
N ALA A 124 -0.36 1.77 -1.11
CA ALA A 124 0.33 0.52 -1.35
C ALA A 124 0.90 0.49 -2.78
N PRO A 125 2.06 -0.13 -3.00
CA PRO A 125 2.57 -0.35 -4.34
C PRO A 125 1.80 -1.49 -5.02
N TYR A 126 1.85 -1.54 -6.35
CA TYR A 126 1.55 -2.76 -7.09
C TYR A 126 2.76 -3.68 -7.03
N ILE A 127 2.54 -4.92 -6.59
CA ILE A 127 3.55 -5.96 -6.50
C ILE A 127 3.45 -6.82 -7.75
N LEU A 128 4.57 -7.02 -8.45
CA LEU A 128 4.63 -8.00 -9.53
C LEU A 128 4.59 -9.41 -8.95
N PHE A 129 3.58 -10.18 -9.33
CA PHE A 129 3.42 -11.55 -8.90
C PHE A 129 4.09 -12.49 -9.90
N GLU A 130 5.24 -13.06 -9.52
CA GLU A 130 6.02 -13.98 -10.33
C GLU A 130 5.79 -15.44 -9.87
N VAL A 131 5.25 -16.26 -10.77
CA VAL A 131 5.07 -17.73 -10.64
C VAL A 131 5.72 -18.44 -11.81
#